data_AF-A0A8S9QKB9-F1
#
_entry.id   AF-A0A8S9QKB9-F1
#
_cell.length_a   1.000
_cell.length_b   1.000
_cell.length_c   1.000
_cell.angle_alpha   90.00
_cell.angle_beta   90.00
_cell.angle_gamma   90.00
#
_symmetry.space_group_name_H-M   'P 1'
#
loop_
_entity.id
_entity.type
_entity.pdbx_description
1 polymer ?
#
loop_
_entity_poly.entity_id
_entity_poly.type
_entity_poly.pdbx_seq_one_letter_code
_entity_poly.pdbx_strand_id
1 'polypeptide(L)' 'MKPLFFYVNLAKRYMQQYDDVELSVLGMAIVNVVTIAEIMKNNVISIMTSTVDIKYDLRGHHVPKAKIVFDNRT' A
#
# COMPACT_ATOMS: atom_id res chain seq x y z
N MET A 1 -8.35 -6.03 -12.71
CA MET A 1 -7.19 -6.23 -11.80
C MET A 1 -5.91 -5.99 -12.58
N LYS A 2 -5.01 -5.13 -12.11
CA LYS A 2 -3.68 -5.00 -12.72
C LYS A 2 -2.76 -6.10 -12.15
N PRO A 3 -1.81 -6.64 -12.95
CA PRO A 3 -0.87 -7.65 -12.46
C PRO A 3 -0.05 -7.15 -11.26
N LEU A 4 0.40 -8.05 -10.38
CA LEU A 4 1.21 -7.69 -9.20
C LEU A 4 2.42 -6.82 -9.55
N PHE A 5 3.17 -7.22 -10.58
CA PHE A 5 4.37 -6.51 -11.04
C PHE A 5 4.10 -5.11 -11.61
N PHE A 6 2.85 -4.80 -12.00
CA PHE A 6 2.51 -3.44 -12.39
C PHE A 6 2.76 -2.47 -11.22
N TYR A 7 2.31 -2.83 -10.01
CA TYR A 7 2.46 -1.98 -8.83
C TYR A 7 3.89 -1.96 -8.30
N VAL A 8 4.61 -3.09 -8.38
CA VAL A 8 6.04 -3.15 -8.05
C VAL A 8 6.84 -2.18 -8.94
N ASN A 9 6.61 -2.22 -10.25
CA ASN A 9 7.34 -1.37 -11.19
C ASN A 9 6.98 0.11 -11.03
N LEU A 10 5.70 0.40 -10.75
CA LEU A 10 5.25 1.77 -10.48
C LEU A 10 5.90 2.31 -9.19
N ALA A 11 5.92 1.53 -8.12
CA ALA A 11 6.55 1.90 -6.86
C ALA A 11 8.05 2.17 -7.05
N LYS A 12 8.77 1.28 -7.74
CA LYS A 12 10.19 1.48 -8.08
C LYS A 12 10.43 2.78 -8.87
N ARG A 13 9.59 3.06 -9.87
CA ARG A 13 9.72 4.29 -10.66
C ARG A 13 9.49 5.54 -9.81
N TYR A 14 8.52 5.52 -8.89
CA TYR A 14 8.27 6.65 -8.01
C TYR A 14 9.35 6.82 -6.94
N MET A 15 9.92 5.73 -6.42
CA MET A 15 11.07 5.79 -5.51
C MET A 15 12.33 6.37 -6.16
N GLN A 16 12.45 6.28 -7.49
CA GLN A 16 13.54 6.95 -8.22
C GLN A 16 13.31 8.46 -8.38
N GLN A 17 12.07 8.93 -8.26
CA GLN A 17 11.69 10.33 -8.49
C GLN A 17 11.40 11.09 -7.19
N TYR A 18 11.01 10.37 -6.14
CA TYR A 18 10.62 10.89 -4.84
C TYR A 18 11.37 10.11 -3.77
N ASP A 19 11.66 10.76 -2.65
CA ASP A 19 12.34 10.13 -1.53
C ASP A 19 11.51 8.98 -0.94
N ASP A 20 10.23 9.24 -0.72
CA ASP A 20 9.30 8.28 -0.13
C ASP A 20 8.10 8.00 -1.05
N VAL A 21 7.63 6.75 -1.01
CA VAL A 21 6.42 6.31 -1.71
C VAL A 21 5.46 5.66 -0.72
N GLU A 22 4.21 6.11 -0.75
CA GLU A 22 3.14 5.52 0.04
C GLU A 22 2.20 4.66 -0.82
N LEU A 23 1.94 3.43 -0.37
CA LEU A 23 0.93 2.53 -0.91
C LEU A 23 -0.20 2.35 0.10
N SER A 24 -1.38 2.86 -0.25
CA SER A 24 -2.60 2.79 0.57
C SER A 24 -3.65 1.90 -0.13
N VAL A 25 -4.20 0.90 0.57
CA VAL A 25 -5.22 -0.02 0.03
C VAL A 25 -6.29 -0.38 1.05
N LEU A 26 -7.46 -0.76 0.55
CA LEU A 26 -8.64 -1.13 1.34
C LEU A 26 -9.07 -2.58 1.06
N GLY A 27 -9.61 -3.25 2.07
CA GLY A 27 -10.23 -4.57 1.94
C GLY A 27 -9.26 -5.66 1.47
N MET A 28 -9.73 -6.54 0.58
CA MET A 28 -8.94 -7.69 0.11
C MET A 28 -7.67 -7.30 -0.67
N ALA A 29 -7.56 -6.06 -1.15
CA ALA A 29 -6.35 -5.58 -1.83
C ALA A 29 -5.13 -5.49 -0.89
N ILE A 30 -5.33 -5.54 0.43
CA ILE A 30 -4.26 -5.59 1.44
C ILE A 30 -3.29 -6.75 1.16
N VAL A 31 -3.81 -7.93 0.77
CA VAL A 31 -2.97 -9.11 0.49
C VAL A 31 -1.92 -8.80 -0.58
N ASN A 32 -2.33 -8.17 -1.67
CA ASN A 32 -1.42 -7.81 -2.76
C ASN A 32 -0.36 -6.79 -2.35
N VAL A 33 -0.71 -5.82 -1.49
CA VAL A 33 0.23 -4.79 -1.03
C VAL A 33 1.22 -5.34 -0.01
N VAL A 34 0.81 -6.30 0.83
CA VAL A 34 1.74 -7.05 1.68
C VAL A 34 2.73 -7.82 0.81
N THR A 35 2.28 -8.50 -0.26
CA THR A 35 3.19 -9.19 -1.18
C THR A 35 4.16 -8.23 -1.89
N ILE A 36 3.72 -7.02 -2.27
CA ILE A 36 4.61 -5.99 -2.84
C ILE A 36 5.66 -5.56 -1.82
N ALA A 37 5.26 -5.36 -0.56
CA ALA A 37 6.17 -5.03 0.52
C ALA A 37 7.17 -6.16 0.80
N GLU A 38 6.76 -7.43 0.70
CA GLU A 38 7.68 -8.56 0.81
C GLU A 38 8.71 -8.59 -0.32
N ILE A 39 8.30 -8.29 -1.56
CA ILE A 39 9.20 -8.20 -2.72
C ILE A 39 10.21 -7.06 -2.56
N MET A 40 9.77 -5.93 -2.01
CA MET A 40 10.57 -4.70 -1.84
C MET A 40 10.97 -4.45 -0.37
N LYS A 41 11.11 -5.51 0.43
CA LYS A 41 11.24 -5.44 1.90
C LYS A 41 12.38 -4.57 2.40
N ASN A 42 13.47 -4.47 1.65
CA ASN A 42 14.64 -3.70 2.05
C ASN A 42 14.36 -2.19 2.07
N ASN A 43 13.35 -1.76 1.33
CA ASN A 43 13.00 -0.36 1.18
C ASN A 43 11.81 0.03 2.08
N VAL A 44 11.24 -0.90 2.84
CA VAL A 44 10.05 -0.64 3.67
C VAL A 44 10.49 0.02 4.98
N ILE A 45 9.94 1.20 5.26
CA ILE A 45 10.21 1.93 6.52
C ILE A 45 9.04 1.89 7.50
N SER A 46 7.81 1.71 7.02
CA SER A 46 6.63 1.67 7.89
C SER A 46 5.48 0.88 7.27
N ILE A 47 4.81 0.09 8.10
CA ILE A 47 3.57 -0.61 7.78
C ILE A 47 2.54 -0.22 8.85
N MET A 48 1.41 0.30 8.42
CA MET A 48 0.31 0.69 9.29
C MET A 48 -1.00 0.09 8.80
N THR A 49 -1.77 -0.44 9.74
CA THR A 49 -3.14 -0.91 9.48
C THR A 49 -4.12 -0.08 10.30
N SER A 50 -5.30 0.16 9.74
CA SER A 50 -6.37 0.89 10.38
C SER A 50 -7.71 0.37 9.88
N THR A 51 -8.77 0.65 10.62
CA THR A 51 -10.14 0.43 10.16
C THR A 51 -10.73 1.79 9.83
N VAL A 52 -11.24 1.96 8.62
CA VAL A 52 -11.86 3.21 8.18
C VAL A 52 -13.34 3.01 7.94
N ASP A 53 -14.13 4.01 8.35
CA ASP A 53 -15.55 4.07 8.03
C ASP A 53 -15.73 4.61 6.62
N ILE A 54 -16.46 3.86 5.79
CA ILE A 54 -16.86 4.35 4.48
C ILE A 54 -18.35 4.69 4.50
N LYS A 55 -18.63 5.98 4.24
CA LYS A 55 -19.98 6.53 4.14
C LYS A 55 -20.58 6.15 2.79
N TYR A 56 -21.13 4.94 2.69
CA TYR A 56 -21.92 4.53 1.52
C TYR A 56 -23.42 4.47 1.79
N ASP A 57 -23.85 4.28 3.05
CA ASP A 57 -25.26 4.28 3.47
C ASP A 57 -25.41 4.49 5.00
N LEU A 58 -26.63 4.63 5.52
CA LEU A 58 -26.97 4.85 6.95
C LEU A 58 -26.38 3.81 7.91
N ARG A 59 -26.00 2.64 7.40
CA ARG A 59 -25.21 1.62 8.10
C ARG A 59 -23.76 1.80 7.70
N GLY A 60 -22.96 2.47 8.52
CA GLY A 60 -21.52 2.61 8.30
C GLY A 60 -20.87 1.26 8.03
N HIS A 61 -19.99 1.20 7.04
CA HIS A 61 -19.21 0.00 6.73
C HIS A 61 -17.76 0.23 7.15
N HIS A 62 -17.34 -0.49 8.20
CA HIS A 62 -15.95 -0.55 8.62
C HIS A 62 -15.15 -1.39 7.61
N VAL A 63 -14.11 -0.82 7.01
CA VAL A 63 -13.24 -1.50 6.04
C VAL A 63 -11.79 -1.41 6.50
N PRO A 64 -11.04 -2.53 6.49
CA PRO A 64 -9.63 -2.48 6.82
C PRO A 64 -8.86 -1.72 5.74
N LYS A 65 -7.92 -0.89 6.18
CA LYS A 65 -6.97 -0.14 5.37
C LYS A 65 -5.56 -0.51 5.77
N ALA A 66 -4.71 -0.77 4.78
CA ALA A 66 -3.27 -0.84 4.98
C ALA A 66 -2.61 0.36 4.30
N LYS A 67 -1.55 0.86 4.94
CA LYS A 67 -0.64 1.89 4.44
C LYS A 67 0.78 1.38 4.61
N ILE A 68 1.55 1.35 3.52
CA ILE A 68 2.97 0.97 3.53
C ILE A 68 3.77 2.12 2.96
N VAL A 69 4.84 2.49 3.65
CA VAL A 69 5.76 3.56 3.23
C VAL A 69 7.10 2.93 2.89
N PHE A 70 7.60 3.30 1.71
CA PHE A 70 8.89 2.89 1.17
C PHE A 70 9.79 4.11 1.06
N ASP A 71 11.08 3.96 1.38
CA ASP A 71 12.13 4.97 1.22
C ASP A 71 13.25 4.40 0.34
N ASN A 72 13.80 5.23 -0.55
CA ASN A 72 14.89 4.86 -1.44
C ASN A 72 16.29 5.10 -0.83
N ARG A 73 16.37 5.66 0.38
CA ARG A 73 17.63 6.03 1.05
C ARG A 73 18.19 4.94 1.97
N THR A 74 17.38 3.93 2.33
CA THR A 74 17.78 2.72 3.09
C THR A 74 18.39 1.67 2.19
#